data_AF-A0A3F2RIM2-F1
#
_entry.id   AF-A0A3F2RIM2-F1
#
_cell.length_a   1.000
_cell.length_b   1.000
_cell.length_c   1.000
_cell.angle_alpha   90.00
_cell.angle_beta   90.00
_cell.angle_gamma   90.00
#
_symmetry.space_group_name_H-M   'P 1'
#
loop_
_entity.id
_entity.type
_entity.pdbx_description
1 polymer ?
#
loop_
_entity_poly.entity_id
_entity_poly.type
_entity_poly.pdbx_seq_one_letter_code
_entity_poly.pdbx_strand_id
1 'polypeptide(L)'
;MMARIVGAGSSAATSTGRSRLSRAMSHWRVHPSVHFDNSVLRSLPLDSEPQNFVRNPVKGACFSPIQPTPIVNPELVVASRDALSLAGIELRPEQDEVQDEYDLQPIASLVPGRYRYEAQPEICKWNCGVFADQLGLVMDRTDLQPGLDAFDAVYEEEYMRLMREKLGLTPQNDQGKQDKALTDTLFDVLAHTGADFTCTFRYLSQLDVFGSVESRDRVVQKLVGISETLAQQKRKLELVMGGFSDAQFEMIAMLLQENPARASQYGITPALVAQMATQRKEKELLAAATDDGRMNSVRAAWQDWIDVFVSRIRDEGDAVSDAERRSRMLAVNPLFVLRNHVAQKAIDLAHDGDYASVRHIFELMTHPFDELSDDSDLPYTRPQDPTTAPLCVSCSS
;
A
#
# COMPACT_ATOMS: atom_id res chain seq x y z
N MET A 1 -32.20 36.75 30.20
CA MET A 1 -33.49 37.04 30.87
C MET A 1 -34.42 37.71 29.87
N MET A 2 -35.30 36.93 29.24
CA MET A 2 -36.66 37.30 28.78
C MET A 2 -37.13 36.29 27.75
N ALA A 3 -38.14 35.51 28.14
CA ALA A 3 -39.01 34.78 27.25
C ALA A 3 -40.09 35.71 26.69
N ARG A 4 -40.60 35.44 25.49
CA ARG A 4 -41.96 35.82 25.11
C ARG A 4 -42.59 34.80 24.15
N ILE A 5 -43.83 34.47 24.48
CA ILE A 5 -44.72 33.44 23.93
C ILE A 5 -45.72 34.10 22.97
N VAL A 6 -46.44 33.26 22.20
CA VAL A 6 -47.80 33.39 21.60
C VAL A 6 -47.77 33.54 20.07
N GLY A 7 -48.51 32.78 19.24
CA GLY A 7 -49.62 31.87 19.55
C GLY A 7 -50.10 31.04 18.35
N ALA A 8 -51.06 30.17 18.64
CA ALA A 8 -51.65 29.17 17.76
C ALA A 8 -52.82 29.71 16.91
N GLY A 9 -53.05 29.07 15.75
CA GLY A 9 -54.27 29.18 14.94
C GLY A 9 -54.45 27.93 14.08
N SER A 10 -55.59 27.25 14.24
CA SER A 10 -55.96 25.94 13.69
C SER A 10 -57.10 26.06 12.67
N SER A 11 -57.10 25.22 11.62
CA SER A 11 -58.26 24.59 10.93
C SER A 11 -57.76 23.93 9.62
N ALA A 12 -57.59 22.60 9.50
CA ALA A 12 -58.58 21.56 9.10
C ALA A 12 -59.26 21.85 7.73
N ALA A 13 -59.31 20.96 6.72
CA ALA A 13 -59.25 19.49 6.68
C ALA A 13 -58.99 18.91 5.25
N THR A 14 -58.48 17.67 5.23
CA THR A 14 -58.73 16.51 4.31
C THR A 14 -58.25 16.51 2.85
N SER A 15 -57.25 15.67 2.53
CA SER A 15 -57.49 14.42 1.80
C SER A 15 -56.36 13.35 1.98
N THR A 16 -56.83 12.15 2.31
CA THR A 16 -56.27 10.79 2.31
C THR A 16 -54.91 10.46 1.65
N GLY A 17 -54.06 9.71 2.38
CA GLY A 17 -53.21 8.67 1.78
C GLY A 17 -51.87 8.37 2.46
N ARG A 18 -51.75 7.20 3.09
CA ARG A 18 -50.53 6.48 3.55
C ARG A 18 -49.94 6.86 4.92
N SER A 19 -50.41 6.14 5.94
CA SER A 19 -49.59 5.76 7.08
C SER A 19 -48.52 4.74 6.62
N ARG A 20 -47.23 5.03 6.84
CA ARG A 20 -46.19 4.08 7.31
C ARG A 20 -44.83 4.78 7.35
N LEU A 21 -44.24 4.77 8.55
CA LEU A 21 -42.79 4.75 8.83
C LEU A 21 -41.98 6.04 8.62
N SER A 22 -42.20 7.01 9.52
CA SER A 22 -41.26 8.11 9.79
C SER A 22 -40.18 7.75 10.82
N ARG A 23 -39.57 6.56 10.76
CA ARG A 23 -38.68 6.10 11.84
C ARG A 23 -37.53 5.24 11.34
N ALA A 24 -36.49 5.88 10.78
CA ALA A 24 -35.19 5.23 10.52
C ALA A 24 -33.99 6.18 10.52
N MET A 25 -34.07 7.36 11.17
CA MET A 25 -32.93 8.27 11.39
C MET A 25 -32.71 8.58 12.89
N SER A 26 -33.13 7.66 13.78
CA SER A 26 -33.13 7.89 15.23
C SER A 26 -32.03 7.17 16.02
N HIS A 27 -30.96 6.67 15.38
CA HIS A 27 -30.06 5.70 16.02
C HIS A 27 -28.59 6.10 16.15
N TRP A 28 -28.22 7.34 15.82
CA TRP A 28 -26.86 7.86 15.97
C TRP A 28 -26.79 8.68 17.27
N ARG A 29 -25.75 8.50 18.09
CA ARG A 29 -25.46 9.39 19.21
C ARG A 29 -23.99 9.76 19.19
N VAL A 30 -23.71 11.03 19.46
CA VAL A 30 -22.38 11.60 19.61
C VAL A 30 -21.84 11.22 20.99
N HIS A 31 -20.56 10.85 21.08
CA HIS A 31 -19.88 10.52 22.34
C HIS A 31 -19.82 11.76 23.26
N PRO A 32 -20.19 11.68 24.56
CA PRO A 32 -20.32 12.88 25.42
C PRO A 32 -19.02 13.63 25.69
N SER A 33 -17.87 12.94 25.62
CA SER A 33 -16.57 13.49 26.01
C SER A 33 -15.67 13.93 24.85
N VAL A 34 -16.13 13.79 23.60
CA VAL A 34 -15.37 14.25 22.42
C VAL A 34 -16.20 15.29 21.69
N HIS A 35 -15.89 16.56 21.94
CA HIS A 35 -16.45 17.67 21.17
C HIS A 35 -15.62 17.86 19.90
N PHE A 36 -15.97 17.12 18.84
CA PHE A 36 -15.53 17.46 17.50
C PHE A 36 -16.39 18.62 17.01
N ASP A 37 -15.92 19.85 17.23
CA ASP A 37 -16.67 21.03 16.85
C ASP A 37 -16.49 21.32 15.35
N ASN A 38 -17.29 20.63 14.54
CA ASN A 38 -17.48 20.93 13.12
C ASN A 38 -18.15 22.31 12.88
N SER A 39 -18.34 23.16 13.91
CA SER A 39 -18.78 24.55 13.72
C SER A 39 -17.89 25.31 12.76
N VAL A 40 -16.58 25.02 12.73
CA VAL A 40 -15.65 25.62 11.75
C VAL A 40 -16.08 25.26 10.33
N LEU A 41 -16.36 23.98 10.05
CA LEU A 41 -16.88 23.53 8.74
C LEU A 41 -18.27 24.09 8.40
N ARG A 42 -19.11 24.37 9.42
CA ARG A 42 -20.43 25.02 9.26
C ARG A 42 -20.35 26.54 9.09
N SER A 43 -19.24 27.14 9.48
CA SER A 43 -18.94 28.57 9.28
C SER A 43 -18.19 28.83 7.98
N LEU A 44 -17.69 27.77 7.33
CA LEU A 44 -17.04 27.92 6.03
C LEU A 44 -18.08 28.37 5.00
N PRO A 45 -17.72 29.32 4.12
CA PRO A 45 -18.63 29.83 3.13
C PRO A 45 -19.23 28.70 2.29
N LEU A 46 -20.56 28.66 2.19
CA LEU A 46 -21.30 27.65 1.44
C LEU A 46 -21.73 28.22 0.10
N ASP A 47 -21.65 27.39 -0.93
CA ASP A 47 -22.26 27.68 -2.22
C ASP A 47 -23.77 27.85 -2.03
N SER A 48 -24.30 28.95 -2.55
CA SER A 48 -25.72 29.27 -2.49
C SER A 48 -26.56 28.48 -3.49
N GLU A 49 -25.94 27.78 -4.44
CA GLU A 49 -26.63 27.05 -5.51
C GLU A 49 -27.03 25.62 -5.09
N PRO A 50 -28.33 25.31 -4.96
CA PRO A 50 -28.81 24.02 -4.49
C PRO A 50 -28.87 22.92 -5.56
N GLN A 51 -28.70 23.23 -6.85
CA GLN A 51 -28.88 22.25 -7.93
C GLN A 51 -27.62 21.42 -8.23
N ASN A 52 -27.82 20.17 -8.65
CA ASN A 52 -26.73 19.30 -9.09
C ASN A 52 -26.36 19.55 -10.55
N PHE A 53 -25.17 20.10 -10.78
CA PHE A 53 -24.53 20.16 -12.10
C PHE A 53 -23.01 20.25 -11.93
N VAL A 54 -22.26 20.11 -13.02
CA VAL A 54 -20.79 20.30 -13.02
C VAL A 54 -20.49 21.78 -12.77
N ARG A 55 -19.97 22.08 -11.57
CA ARG A 55 -19.65 23.46 -11.17
C ARG A 55 -18.24 23.85 -11.62
N ASN A 56 -18.11 25.08 -12.10
CA ASN A 56 -16.82 25.78 -12.18
C ASN A 56 -16.48 26.34 -10.77
N PRO A 57 -15.20 26.66 -10.48
CA PRO A 57 -14.79 27.14 -9.16
C PRO A 57 -15.67 28.29 -8.65
N VAL A 58 -16.32 28.11 -7.49
CA VAL A 58 -17.22 29.10 -6.88
C VAL A 58 -16.42 29.96 -5.91
N LYS A 59 -16.21 31.23 -6.27
CA LYS A 59 -15.43 32.16 -5.45
C LYS A 59 -16.13 32.42 -4.12
N GLY A 60 -15.44 32.16 -3.01
CA GLY A 60 -15.96 32.41 -1.67
C GLY A 60 -16.93 31.32 -1.19
N ALA A 61 -16.78 30.08 -1.65
CA ALA A 61 -17.44 28.90 -1.11
C ALA A 61 -16.41 27.75 -0.99
N CYS A 62 -16.43 27.04 0.14
CA CYS A 62 -15.59 25.86 0.38
C CYS A 62 -16.32 24.55 0.07
N PHE A 63 -17.66 24.58 0.11
CA PHE A 63 -18.51 23.41 -0.12
C PHE A 63 -19.69 23.77 -1.00
N SER A 64 -20.04 22.84 -1.89
CA SER A 64 -21.30 22.88 -2.63
C SER A 64 -22.23 21.76 -2.17
N PRO A 65 -23.51 22.06 -1.90
CA PRO A 65 -24.47 21.02 -1.62
C PRO A 65 -24.67 20.16 -2.89
N ILE A 66 -24.54 18.86 -2.73
CA ILE A 66 -24.94 17.87 -3.74
C ILE A 66 -26.11 17.07 -3.19
N GLN A 67 -27.09 16.77 -4.03
CA GLN A 67 -28.02 15.68 -3.78
C GLN A 67 -27.36 14.39 -4.28
N PRO A 68 -26.75 13.58 -3.41
CA PRO A 68 -26.16 12.33 -3.87
C PRO A 68 -27.24 11.47 -4.54
N THR A 69 -26.89 10.80 -5.64
CA THR A 69 -27.77 9.80 -6.26
C THR A 69 -28.13 8.77 -5.18
N PRO A 70 -29.43 8.58 -4.86
CA PRO A 70 -29.82 7.64 -3.83
C PRO A 70 -29.30 6.24 -4.18
N ILE A 71 -28.47 5.68 -3.31
CA ILE A 71 -28.04 4.29 -3.44
C ILE A 71 -29.26 3.43 -3.13
N VAL A 72 -29.64 2.56 -4.06
CA VAL A 72 -30.74 1.62 -3.87
C VAL A 72 -30.21 0.49 -2.99
N ASN A 73 -30.80 0.32 -1.80
CA ASN A 73 -30.47 -0.75 -0.85
C ASN A 73 -28.97 -0.83 -0.44
N PRO A 74 -28.40 0.23 0.17
CA PRO A 74 -27.00 0.21 0.57
C PRO A 74 -26.75 -0.80 1.70
N GLU A 75 -25.84 -1.75 1.48
CA GLU A 75 -25.41 -2.74 2.47
C GLU A 75 -23.96 -2.47 2.89
N LEU A 76 -23.68 -2.67 4.18
CA LEU A 76 -22.34 -2.49 4.74
C LEU A 76 -21.54 -3.78 4.55
N VAL A 77 -20.62 -3.80 3.59
CA VAL A 77 -19.81 -4.98 3.24
C VAL A 77 -18.60 -5.14 4.16
N VAL A 78 -17.87 -4.06 4.45
CA VAL A 78 -16.70 -4.06 5.33
C VAL A 78 -16.46 -2.65 5.88
N ALA A 79 -15.90 -2.53 7.09
CA ALA A 79 -15.50 -1.25 7.64
C ALA A 79 -14.33 -1.38 8.63
N SER A 80 -13.39 -0.44 8.54
CA SER A 80 -12.35 -0.25 9.55
C SER A 80 -12.88 0.59 10.70
N ARG A 81 -12.96 0.00 11.90
CA ARG A 81 -13.42 0.70 13.10
C ARG A 81 -12.49 1.85 13.47
N ASP A 82 -11.19 1.70 13.26
CA ASP A 82 -10.20 2.73 13.57
C ASP A 82 -10.34 3.94 12.64
N ALA A 83 -10.51 3.69 11.34
CA ALA A 83 -10.75 4.75 10.36
C ALA A 83 -12.08 5.47 10.60
N LEU A 84 -13.13 4.73 10.96
CA LEU A 84 -14.42 5.31 11.33
C LEU A 84 -14.36 6.09 12.65
N SER A 85 -13.59 5.62 13.62
CA SER A 85 -13.33 6.32 14.88
C SER A 85 -12.59 7.64 14.64
N LEU A 86 -11.61 7.66 13.74
CA LEU A 86 -10.95 8.90 13.30
C LEU A 86 -11.96 9.90 12.71
N ALA A 87 -13.01 9.40 12.04
CA ALA A 87 -14.12 10.19 11.50
C ALA A 87 -15.26 10.44 12.51
N GLY A 88 -15.16 9.94 13.76
CA GLY A 88 -16.19 10.09 14.80
C GLY A 88 -17.45 9.24 14.59
N ILE A 89 -17.34 8.11 13.90
CA ILE A 89 -18.44 7.20 13.54
C ILE A 89 -18.28 5.86 14.30
N GLU A 90 -19.29 5.46 15.08
CA GLU A 90 -19.30 4.18 15.80
C GLU A 90 -20.26 3.16 15.15
N LEU A 91 -19.77 1.94 14.90
CA LEU A 91 -20.56 0.82 14.37
C LEU A 91 -21.13 -0.06 15.50
N ARG A 92 -22.38 -0.51 15.37
CA ARG A 92 -22.99 -1.52 16.27
C ARG A 92 -22.79 -2.94 15.72
N PRO A 93 -22.72 -3.99 16.56
CA PRO A 93 -22.50 -5.36 16.09
C PRO A 93 -23.80 -6.04 15.59
N GLU A 94 -23.71 -6.53 14.35
CA GLU A 94 -24.28 -7.72 13.64
C GLU A 94 -25.80 -7.97 13.46
N GLN A 95 -26.18 -8.31 12.22
CA GLN A 95 -26.43 -9.70 11.76
C GLN A 95 -26.39 -9.83 10.21
N ASP A 96 -25.60 -10.81 9.77
CA ASP A 96 -25.60 -11.69 8.58
C ASP A 96 -25.76 -11.19 7.12
N GLU A 97 -24.75 -11.62 6.33
CA GLU A 97 -24.69 -12.13 4.94
C GLU A 97 -25.47 -11.44 3.80
N VAL A 98 -24.77 -11.16 2.68
CA VAL A 98 -25.13 -11.60 1.30
C VAL A 98 -24.09 -11.21 0.24
N GLN A 99 -23.99 -12.08 -0.78
CA GLN A 99 -23.29 -12.04 -2.07
C GLN A 99 -23.67 -10.86 -2.98
N ASP A 100 -22.70 -10.30 -3.74
CA ASP A 100 -22.64 -10.47 -5.21
C ASP A 100 -21.50 -9.66 -5.86
N GLU A 101 -21.06 -10.20 -6.99
CA GLU A 101 -19.92 -9.89 -7.84
C GLU A 101 -20.06 -8.53 -8.57
N TYR A 102 -19.07 -7.64 -8.44
CA TYR A 102 -18.96 -6.41 -9.23
C TYR A 102 -17.66 -6.39 -10.04
N ASP A 103 -17.83 -6.08 -11.33
CA ASP A 103 -16.78 -5.96 -12.35
C ASP A 103 -15.88 -4.74 -12.05
N LEU A 104 -14.76 -4.98 -11.36
CA LEU A 104 -13.80 -3.96 -10.95
C LEU A 104 -12.70 -3.79 -12.02
N GLN A 105 -12.65 -2.60 -12.63
CA GLN A 105 -11.52 -2.20 -13.48
C GLN A 105 -10.30 -1.87 -12.60
N PRO A 106 -9.08 -2.35 -12.93
CA PRO A 106 -7.90 -2.08 -12.10
C PRO A 106 -7.56 -0.59 -12.00
N ILE A 107 -7.22 -0.09 -10.81
CA ILE A 107 -6.64 1.26 -10.65
C ILE A 107 -5.32 1.40 -11.43
N ALA A 108 -4.57 0.30 -11.56
CA ALA A 108 -3.35 0.25 -12.37
C ALA A 108 -3.59 0.65 -13.85
N SER A 109 -4.82 0.46 -14.36
CA SER A 109 -5.23 0.89 -15.71
C SER A 109 -5.65 2.36 -15.79
N LEU A 110 -5.92 3.04 -14.68
CA LEU A 110 -6.45 4.41 -14.68
C LEU A 110 -5.35 5.48 -14.73
N VAL A 111 -4.15 5.23 -14.17
CA VAL A 111 -2.99 6.12 -14.34
C VAL A 111 -1.69 5.30 -14.25
N PRO A 112 -1.07 4.92 -15.38
CA PRO A 112 0.20 4.20 -15.36
C PRO A 112 1.27 5.01 -14.62
N GLY A 113 1.83 4.43 -13.56
CA GLY A 113 3.04 4.96 -12.92
C GLY A 113 2.87 6.02 -11.82
N ARG A 114 1.71 6.68 -11.69
CA ARG A 114 1.52 7.77 -10.71
C ARG A 114 1.58 7.29 -9.25
N TYR A 115 0.93 6.16 -8.96
CA TYR A 115 0.82 5.61 -7.60
C TYR A 115 1.75 4.40 -7.37
N ARG A 116 2.89 4.34 -8.07
CA ARG A 116 3.92 3.34 -7.79
C ARG A 116 4.38 3.48 -6.34
N TYR A 117 4.73 2.36 -5.70
CA TYR A 117 5.17 2.32 -4.30
C TYR A 117 6.21 3.42 -3.97
N GLU A 118 7.26 3.54 -4.80
CA GLU A 118 8.32 4.55 -4.67
C GLU A 118 7.82 6.00 -4.78
N ALA A 119 6.73 6.24 -5.51
CA ALA A 119 6.16 7.57 -5.75
C ALA A 119 5.13 7.97 -4.67
N GLN A 120 4.67 7.03 -3.83
CA GLN A 120 3.62 7.30 -2.85
C GLN A 120 3.95 8.45 -1.88
N PRO A 121 5.19 8.61 -1.36
CA PRO A 121 5.53 9.74 -0.49
C PRO A 121 5.35 11.09 -1.20
N GLU A 122 5.86 11.20 -2.43
CA GLU A 122 5.74 12.42 -3.24
C GLU A 122 4.28 12.73 -3.59
N ILE A 123 3.47 11.70 -3.87
CA ILE A 123 2.04 11.87 -4.11
C ILE A 123 1.31 12.31 -2.85
N CYS A 124 1.66 11.78 -1.68
CA CYS A 124 1.10 12.22 -0.41
C CYS A 124 1.40 13.70 -0.15
N LYS A 125 2.67 14.11 -0.32
CA LYS A 125 3.08 15.51 -0.25
C LYS A 125 2.32 16.40 -1.23
N TRP A 126 2.17 15.95 -2.47
CA TRP A 126 1.38 16.66 -3.49
C TRP A 126 -0.09 16.82 -3.05
N ASN A 127 -0.70 15.78 -2.49
CA ASN A 127 -2.07 15.84 -1.95
C ASN A 127 -2.18 16.83 -0.78
N CYS A 128 -1.19 16.86 0.13
CA CYS A 128 -1.13 17.86 1.19
C CYS A 128 -1.05 19.29 0.63
N GLY A 129 -0.31 19.51 -0.45
CA GLY A 129 -0.26 20.79 -1.15
C GLY A 129 -1.61 21.18 -1.75
N VAL A 130 -2.30 20.25 -2.42
CA VAL A 130 -3.66 20.48 -2.93
C VAL A 130 -4.62 20.82 -1.81
N PHE A 131 -4.54 20.12 -0.67
CA PHE A 131 -5.35 20.42 0.51
C PHE A 131 -5.06 21.83 1.05
N ALA A 132 -3.78 22.22 1.15
CA ALA A 132 -3.39 23.56 1.59
C ALA A 132 -3.91 24.66 0.64
N ASP A 133 -3.90 24.41 -0.67
CA ASP A 133 -4.46 25.36 -1.64
C ASP A 133 -5.97 25.55 -1.46
N GLN A 134 -6.73 24.49 -1.11
CA GLN A 134 -8.16 24.61 -0.79
C GLN A 134 -8.40 25.36 0.52
N LEU A 135 -7.55 25.14 1.52
CA LEU A 135 -7.61 25.88 2.78
C LEU A 135 -7.25 27.36 2.61
N GLY A 136 -6.56 27.73 1.53
CA GLY A 136 -6.30 29.13 1.15
C GLY A 136 -7.56 29.98 0.95
N LEU A 137 -8.74 29.37 0.85
CA LEU A 137 -10.03 30.07 0.81
C LEU A 137 -10.47 30.61 2.18
N VAL A 138 -9.91 30.08 3.27
CA VAL A 138 -10.36 30.31 4.66
C VAL A 138 -9.25 30.79 5.60
N MET A 139 -7.99 30.61 5.22
CA MET A 139 -6.82 31.09 5.95
C MET A 139 -5.70 31.49 4.99
N ASP A 140 -4.69 32.21 5.48
CA ASP A 140 -3.54 32.56 4.66
C ASP A 140 -2.71 31.30 4.37
N ARG A 141 -2.42 31.07 3.08
CA ARG A 141 -1.59 29.94 2.64
C ARG A 141 -0.18 30.01 3.24
N THR A 142 0.32 31.21 3.54
CA THR A 142 1.64 31.38 4.16
C THR A 142 1.73 30.74 5.54
N ASP A 143 0.62 30.65 6.28
CA ASP A 143 0.54 29.97 7.58
C ASP A 143 0.65 28.44 7.45
N LEU A 144 0.36 27.89 6.26
CA LEU A 144 0.41 26.45 5.97
C LEU A 144 1.75 25.99 5.41
N GLN A 145 2.56 26.91 4.87
CA GLN A 145 3.84 26.61 4.23
C GLN A 145 4.83 25.88 5.16
N PRO A 146 4.98 26.25 6.46
CA PRO A 146 5.86 25.51 7.37
C PRO A 146 5.48 24.03 7.53
N GLY A 147 4.17 23.70 7.46
CA GLY A 147 3.70 22.32 7.54
C GLY A 147 4.04 21.50 6.29
N LEU A 148 3.97 22.11 5.11
CA LEU A 148 4.38 21.49 3.84
C LEU A 148 5.90 21.31 3.76
N ASP A 149 6.66 22.31 4.22
CA ASP A 149 8.12 22.27 4.23
C ASP A 149 8.66 21.23 5.23
N ALA A 150 7.91 20.95 6.30
CA ALA A 150 8.26 19.93 7.29
C ALA A 150 8.00 18.48 6.82
N PHE A 151 7.23 18.27 5.73
CA PHE A 151 6.80 16.94 5.30
C PHE A 151 7.97 15.98 5.09
N ASP A 152 8.98 16.39 4.32
CA ASP A 152 10.11 15.52 3.97
C ASP A 152 10.88 15.09 5.21
N ALA A 153 11.14 16.04 6.12
CA ALA A 153 11.86 15.76 7.36
C ALA A 153 11.09 14.78 8.26
N VAL A 154 9.77 14.99 8.43
CA VAL A 154 8.92 14.10 9.24
C VAL A 154 8.82 12.71 8.62
N TYR A 155 8.65 12.63 7.30
CA TYR A 155 8.60 11.36 6.58
C TYR A 155 9.93 10.60 6.70
N GLU A 156 11.06 11.25 6.45
CA GLU A 156 12.38 10.63 6.53
C GLU A 156 12.72 10.16 7.95
N GLU A 157 12.38 10.95 8.97
CA GLU A 157 12.57 10.59 10.37
C GLU A 157 11.77 9.34 10.74
N GLU A 158 10.49 9.32 10.42
CA GLU A 158 9.60 8.20 10.74
C GLU A 158 9.92 6.95 9.92
N TYR A 159 10.25 7.11 8.64
CA TYR A 159 10.73 6.03 7.79
C TYR A 159 11.97 5.38 8.39
N MET A 160 12.98 6.18 8.76
CA MET A 160 14.20 5.65 9.36
C MET A 160 13.97 5.09 10.76
N ARG A 161 13.03 5.63 11.54
CA ARG A 161 12.62 5.05 12.83
C ARG A 161 12.09 3.63 12.64
N LEU A 162 11.13 3.45 11.74
CA LEU A 162 10.55 2.14 11.43
C LEU A 162 11.59 1.18 10.84
N MET A 163 12.44 1.64 9.93
CA MET A 163 13.48 0.79 9.34
C MET A 163 14.52 0.31 10.36
N ARG A 164 14.91 1.18 11.31
CA ARG A 164 15.76 0.79 12.44
C ARG A 164 15.09 -0.29 13.29
N GLU A 165 13.81 -0.14 13.62
CA GLU A 165 13.06 -1.16 14.36
C GLU A 165 13.03 -2.50 13.63
N LYS A 166 12.76 -2.50 12.32
CA LYS A 166 12.75 -3.71 11.49
C LYS A 166 14.12 -4.38 11.42
N LEU A 167 15.20 -3.61 11.45
CA LEU A 167 16.60 -4.08 11.48
C LEU A 167 17.10 -4.38 12.90
N GLY A 168 16.33 -4.06 13.94
CA GLY A 168 16.75 -4.21 15.33
C GLY A 168 17.82 -3.22 15.79
N LEU A 169 18.00 -2.11 15.08
CA LEU A 169 18.95 -1.04 15.42
C LEU A 169 18.36 -0.13 16.51
N THR A 170 19.20 0.35 17.41
CA THR A 170 18.80 1.37 18.39
C THR A 170 19.07 2.77 17.86
N PRO A 171 18.18 3.75 18.09
CA PRO A 171 18.42 5.13 17.64
C PRO A 171 19.61 5.73 18.41
N GLN A 172 20.74 5.90 17.72
CA GLN A 172 21.92 6.59 18.23
C GLN A 172 22.20 7.85 17.39
N ASN A 173 22.41 8.97 18.07
CA ASN A 173 22.53 10.29 17.42
C ASN A 173 23.69 10.38 16.41
N ASP A 174 24.77 9.61 16.60
CA ASP A 174 25.99 9.72 15.77
C ASP A 174 26.04 8.72 14.60
N GLN A 175 25.14 7.72 14.54
CA GLN A 175 25.20 6.62 13.57
C GLN A 175 24.13 6.70 12.47
N GLY A 176 23.27 7.73 12.48
CA GLY A 176 22.13 7.83 11.56
C GLY A 176 22.50 7.77 10.07
N LYS A 177 23.67 8.27 9.66
CA LYS A 177 24.16 8.16 8.28
C LYS A 177 24.55 6.73 7.90
N GLN A 178 25.15 5.99 8.83
CA GLN A 178 25.58 4.62 8.60
C GLN A 178 24.37 3.69 8.53
N ASP A 179 23.35 3.92 9.36
CA ASP A 179 22.07 3.19 9.32
C ASP A 179 21.33 3.41 8.01
N LYS A 180 21.33 4.66 7.52
CA LYS A 180 20.76 4.99 6.22
C LYS A 180 21.49 4.25 5.11
N ALA A 181 22.82 4.28 5.08
CA ALA A 181 23.61 3.57 4.08
C ALA A 181 23.38 2.03 4.14
N LEU A 182 23.28 1.47 5.35
CA LEU A 182 22.94 0.05 5.55
C LEU A 182 21.54 -0.29 5.00
N THR A 183 20.59 0.62 5.20
CA THR A 183 19.22 0.50 4.66
C THR A 183 19.20 0.61 3.14
N ASP A 184 19.86 1.62 2.56
CA ASP A 184 19.93 1.82 1.12
C ASP A 184 20.57 0.59 0.44
N THR A 185 21.69 0.09 0.98
CA THR A 185 22.36 -1.11 0.45
C THR A 185 21.52 -2.38 0.61
N LEU A 186 20.64 -2.48 1.62
CA LEU A 186 19.68 -3.58 1.71
C LEU A 186 18.69 -3.55 0.54
N PHE A 187 18.19 -2.36 0.17
CA PHE A 187 17.29 -2.23 -0.97
C PHE A 187 18.00 -2.52 -2.29
N ASP A 188 19.28 -2.17 -2.44
CA ASP A 188 20.08 -2.57 -3.59
C ASP A 188 20.20 -4.10 -3.69
N VAL A 189 20.44 -4.79 -2.56
CA VAL A 189 20.48 -6.25 -2.50
C VAL A 189 19.11 -6.86 -2.79
N LEU A 190 18.02 -6.31 -2.26
CA LEU A 190 16.65 -6.76 -2.56
C LEU A 190 16.32 -6.59 -4.05
N ALA A 191 16.70 -5.47 -4.66
CA ALA A 191 16.51 -5.21 -6.09
C ALA A 191 17.33 -6.17 -6.96
N HIS A 192 18.59 -6.44 -6.57
CA HIS A 192 19.46 -7.38 -7.28
C HIS A 192 19.00 -8.84 -7.14
N THR A 193 18.58 -9.25 -5.94
CA THR A 193 18.22 -10.64 -5.63
C THR A 193 16.77 -10.97 -5.94
N GLY A 194 15.88 -9.98 -5.99
CA GLY A 194 14.45 -10.18 -6.13
C GLY A 194 13.83 -10.93 -4.94
N ALA A 195 14.47 -10.88 -3.76
CA ALA A 195 14.00 -11.59 -2.58
C ALA A 195 12.71 -10.98 -2.01
N ASP A 196 11.88 -11.82 -1.41
CA ASP A 196 10.64 -11.38 -0.76
C ASP A 196 10.93 -10.44 0.42
N PHE A 197 10.34 -9.25 0.39
CA PHE A 197 10.54 -8.21 1.40
C PHE A 197 10.18 -8.69 2.81
N THR A 198 8.97 -9.22 2.99
CA THR A 198 8.47 -9.64 4.31
C THR A 198 9.29 -10.80 4.88
N CYS A 199 9.54 -11.84 4.07
CA CYS A 199 10.35 -12.98 4.50
C CYS A 199 11.80 -12.57 4.80
N THR A 200 12.38 -11.61 4.06
CA THR A 200 13.73 -11.11 4.32
C THR A 200 13.84 -10.56 5.74
N PHE A 201 12.99 -9.60 6.12
CA PHE A 201 13.01 -9.04 7.48
C PHE A 201 12.72 -10.09 8.55
N ARG A 202 11.80 -11.03 8.28
CA ARG A 202 11.52 -12.13 9.22
C ARG A 202 12.73 -13.05 9.42
N TYR A 203 13.47 -13.39 8.37
CA TYR A 203 14.67 -14.23 8.47
C TYR A 203 15.85 -13.49 9.10
N LEU A 204 16.01 -12.20 8.84
CA LEU A 204 17.00 -11.37 9.54
C LEU A 204 16.73 -11.32 11.05
N SER A 205 15.47 -11.39 11.48
CA SER A 205 15.09 -11.46 12.90
C SER A 205 15.58 -12.74 13.59
N GLN A 206 15.89 -13.80 12.83
CA GLN A 206 16.42 -15.06 13.34
C GLN A 206 17.96 -15.08 13.40
N LEU A 207 18.63 -14.08 12.80
CA LEU A 207 20.09 -14.02 12.71
C LEU A 207 20.71 -13.79 14.09
N ASP A 208 21.39 -14.81 14.59
CA ASP A 208 22.26 -14.71 15.76
C ASP A 208 23.63 -14.13 15.34
N VAL A 209 23.88 -12.89 15.72
CA VAL A 209 25.08 -12.14 15.33
C VAL A 209 26.31 -12.58 16.14
N PHE A 210 26.09 -13.16 17.31
CA PHE A 210 27.16 -13.63 18.21
C PHE A 210 27.31 -15.17 18.22
N GLY A 211 26.41 -15.88 17.55
CA GLY A 211 26.43 -17.32 17.37
C GLY A 211 27.45 -17.83 16.34
N SER A 212 27.34 -19.12 16.01
CA SER A 212 28.24 -19.81 15.07
C SER A 212 28.08 -19.34 13.63
N VAL A 213 29.12 -19.54 12.82
CA VAL A 213 29.08 -19.29 11.36
C VAL A 213 27.95 -20.09 10.70
N GLU A 214 27.71 -21.31 11.17
CA GLU A 214 26.63 -22.18 10.69
C GLU A 214 25.23 -21.56 10.86
N SER A 215 25.01 -20.81 11.94
CA SER A 215 23.75 -20.08 12.17
C SER A 215 23.52 -19.01 11.10
N ARG A 216 24.58 -18.28 10.74
CA ARG A 216 24.54 -17.25 9.69
C ARG A 216 24.32 -17.88 8.32
N ASP A 217 25.02 -18.97 8.03
CA ASP A 217 24.87 -19.70 6.77
C ASP A 217 23.44 -20.22 6.57
N ARG A 218 22.76 -20.65 7.64
CA ARG A 218 21.34 -21.03 7.58
C ARG A 218 20.44 -19.86 7.17
N VAL A 219 20.69 -18.66 7.69
CA VAL A 219 19.92 -17.45 7.31
C VAL A 219 20.21 -17.07 5.86
N VAL A 220 21.48 -17.07 5.44
CA VAL A 220 21.86 -16.85 4.02
C VAL A 220 21.16 -17.86 3.11
N GLN A 221 21.12 -19.14 3.48
CA GLN A 221 20.43 -20.17 2.70
C GLN A 221 18.92 -19.89 2.57
N LYS A 222 18.26 -19.44 3.65
CA LYS A 222 16.85 -19.05 3.60
C LYS A 222 16.63 -17.85 2.68
N LEU A 223 17.49 -16.83 2.75
CA LEU A 223 17.42 -15.63 1.91
C LEU A 223 17.65 -15.94 0.42
N VAL A 224 18.63 -16.79 0.12
CA VAL A 224 18.85 -17.31 -1.24
C VAL A 224 17.62 -18.10 -1.71
N GLY A 225 16.99 -18.89 -0.84
CA GLY A 225 15.81 -19.70 -1.18
C GLY A 225 14.55 -18.90 -1.49
N ILE A 226 14.43 -17.66 -1.00
CA ILE A 226 13.33 -16.73 -1.34
C ILE A 226 13.70 -15.74 -2.44
N SER A 227 14.92 -15.82 -2.98
CA SER A 227 15.40 -14.93 -4.04
C SER A 227 14.93 -15.41 -5.42
N GLU A 228 14.88 -14.48 -6.36
CA GLU A 228 14.39 -14.73 -7.72
C GLU A 228 15.37 -15.58 -8.53
N THR A 229 14.86 -16.68 -9.10
CA THR A 229 15.62 -17.58 -9.98
C THR A 229 15.77 -16.99 -11.38
N LEU A 230 16.76 -17.48 -12.15
CA LEU A 230 16.96 -17.02 -13.51
C LEU A 230 15.75 -17.31 -14.42
N ALA A 231 15.08 -18.45 -14.22
CA ALA A 231 13.85 -18.79 -14.92
C ALA A 231 12.74 -17.77 -14.66
N GLN A 232 12.66 -17.23 -13.44
CA GLN A 232 11.67 -16.22 -13.06
C GLN A 232 11.99 -14.87 -13.71
N GLN A 233 13.26 -14.46 -13.70
CA GLN A 233 13.72 -13.24 -14.38
C GLN A 233 13.41 -13.26 -15.88
N LYS A 234 13.68 -14.39 -16.54
CA LYS A 234 13.36 -14.59 -17.97
C LYS A 234 11.87 -14.43 -18.25
N ARG A 235 11.00 -15.06 -17.45
CA ARG A 235 9.54 -14.94 -17.59
C ARG A 235 9.04 -13.51 -17.36
N LYS A 236 9.55 -12.82 -16.34
CA LYS A 236 9.20 -11.43 -16.06
C LYS A 236 9.57 -10.52 -17.23
N LEU A 237 10.76 -10.72 -17.80
CA LEU A 237 11.19 -9.98 -18.99
C LEU A 237 10.30 -10.29 -20.20
N GLU A 238 9.95 -11.55 -20.43
CA GLU A 238 9.03 -11.95 -21.52
C GLU A 238 7.65 -11.28 -21.41
N LEU A 239 7.09 -11.23 -20.19
CA LEU A 239 5.82 -10.55 -19.91
C LEU A 239 5.92 -9.04 -20.17
N VAL A 240 7.01 -8.40 -19.75
CA VAL A 240 7.24 -6.95 -19.92
C VAL A 240 7.51 -6.60 -21.39
N MET A 241 8.18 -7.47 -22.14
CA MET A 241 8.48 -7.27 -23.56
C MET A 241 7.26 -7.48 -24.47
N GLY A 242 6.10 -7.87 -23.95
CA GLY A 242 4.84 -7.94 -24.71
C GLY A 242 4.90 -8.84 -25.96
N GLY A 243 5.86 -9.77 -26.03
CA GLY A 243 6.04 -10.65 -27.19
C GLY A 243 6.60 -9.98 -28.45
N PHE A 244 7.20 -8.79 -28.37
CA PHE A 244 7.81 -8.18 -29.55
C PHE A 244 8.97 -9.03 -30.09
N SER A 245 8.91 -9.39 -31.37
CA SER A 245 9.99 -10.09 -32.05
C SER A 245 11.11 -9.14 -32.44
N ASP A 246 12.32 -9.67 -32.62
CA ASP A 246 13.48 -8.88 -33.06
C ASP A 246 13.20 -8.15 -34.40
N ALA A 247 12.41 -8.78 -35.29
CA ALA A 247 11.96 -8.19 -36.54
C ALA A 247 11.01 -7.00 -36.34
N GLN A 248 10.13 -7.04 -35.32
CA GLN A 248 9.25 -5.92 -35.00
C GLN A 248 10.04 -4.73 -34.46
N PHE A 249 11.08 -4.97 -33.66
CA PHE A 249 11.99 -3.91 -33.20
C PHE A 249 12.71 -3.24 -34.39
N GLU A 250 13.29 -4.03 -35.29
CA GLU A 250 13.99 -3.50 -36.47
C GLU A 250 13.06 -2.61 -37.33
N MET A 251 11.82 -3.07 -37.55
CA MET A 251 10.81 -2.29 -38.26
C MET A 251 10.45 -0.98 -37.55
N ILE A 252 10.25 -1.01 -36.23
CA ILE A 252 9.91 0.17 -35.41
C ILE A 252 11.07 1.17 -35.40
N ALA A 253 12.31 0.69 -35.23
CA ALA A 253 13.51 1.51 -35.27
C ALA A 253 13.72 2.15 -36.65
N MET A 254 13.54 1.38 -37.73
CA MET A 254 13.64 1.86 -39.11
C MET A 254 12.56 2.92 -39.42
N LEU A 255 11.31 2.69 -39.02
CA LEU A 255 10.22 3.65 -39.23
C LEU A 255 10.48 4.98 -38.53
N LEU A 256 11.03 4.95 -37.32
CA LEU A 256 11.41 6.16 -36.59
C LEU A 256 12.55 6.91 -37.30
N GLN A 257 13.51 6.18 -37.88
CA GLN A 257 14.67 6.76 -38.55
C GLN A 257 14.33 7.36 -39.93
N GLU A 258 13.50 6.67 -40.71
CA GLU A 258 13.11 7.08 -42.06
C GLU A 258 11.99 8.12 -42.09
N ASN A 259 11.03 8.03 -41.16
CA ASN A 259 9.91 8.97 -41.12
C ASN A 259 9.43 9.25 -39.67
N PRO A 260 10.13 10.14 -38.94
CA PRO A 260 9.82 10.45 -37.54
C PRO A 260 8.40 10.99 -37.32
N ALA A 261 7.88 11.78 -38.28
CA ALA A 261 6.55 12.34 -38.22
C ALA A 261 5.47 11.24 -38.28
N ARG A 262 5.66 10.25 -39.16
CA ARG A 262 4.77 9.10 -39.29
C ARG A 262 4.92 8.12 -38.11
N ALA A 263 6.12 7.93 -37.59
CA ALA A 263 6.36 7.12 -36.40
C ALA A 263 5.62 7.67 -35.17
N SER A 264 5.66 8.99 -34.98
CA SER A 264 4.96 9.66 -33.88
C SER A 264 3.44 9.49 -33.95
N GLN A 265 2.85 9.39 -35.15
CA GLN A 265 1.42 9.10 -35.34
C GLN A 265 1.00 7.72 -34.83
N TYR A 266 1.94 6.76 -34.79
CA TYR A 266 1.74 5.43 -34.22
C TYR A 266 2.19 5.32 -32.75
N GLY A 267 2.50 6.45 -32.09
CA GLY A 267 3.01 6.45 -30.72
C GLY A 267 4.45 5.94 -30.58
N ILE A 268 5.18 5.76 -31.69
CA ILE A 268 6.59 5.34 -31.66
C ILE A 268 7.44 6.57 -31.36
N THR A 269 7.99 6.59 -30.15
CA THR A 269 8.86 7.65 -29.66
C THR A 269 10.31 7.17 -29.56
N PRO A 270 11.30 8.08 -29.59
CA PRO A 270 12.69 7.73 -29.31
C PRO A 270 12.88 7.05 -27.94
N ALA A 271 12.07 7.44 -26.94
CA ALA A 271 12.06 6.82 -25.62
C ALA A 271 11.62 5.35 -25.67
N LEU A 272 10.58 5.04 -26.45
CA LEU A 272 10.13 3.66 -26.66
C LEU A 272 11.22 2.81 -27.32
N VAL A 273 11.88 3.32 -28.36
CA VAL A 273 12.97 2.59 -29.04
C VAL A 273 14.17 2.39 -28.12
N ALA A 274 14.53 3.39 -27.31
CA ALA A 274 15.59 3.27 -26.32
C ALA A 274 15.24 2.23 -25.23
N GLN A 275 13.99 2.22 -24.77
CA GLN A 275 13.51 1.22 -23.81
C GLN A 275 13.60 -0.20 -24.40
N MET A 276 13.12 -0.40 -25.64
CA MET A 276 13.21 -1.69 -26.31
C MET A 276 14.66 -2.14 -26.52
N ALA A 277 15.58 -1.23 -26.85
CA ALA A 277 17.00 -1.54 -26.98
C ALA A 277 17.63 -1.99 -25.66
N THR A 278 17.24 -1.38 -24.54
CA THR A 278 17.66 -1.80 -23.19
C THR A 278 17.14 -3.19 -22.84
N GLN A 279 15.84 -3.44 -23.08
CA GLN A 279 15.21 -4.75 -22.85
C GLN A 279 15.86 -5.85 -23.68
N ARG A 280 16.25 -5.57 -24.92
CA ARG A 280 16.99 -6.52 -25.77
C ARG A 280 18.35 -6.89 -25.17
N LYS A 281 19.13 -5.90 -24.75
CA LYS A 281 20.43 -6.15 -24.10
C LYS A 281 20.25 -6.99 -22.84
N GLU A 282 19.23 -6.70 -22.04
CA GLU A 282 18.89 -7.47 -20.85
C GLU A 282 18.52 -8.92 -21.20
N LYS A 283 17.72 -9.13 -22.25
CA LYS A 283 17.38 -10.47 -22.76
C LYS A 283 18.61 -11.25 -23.20
N GLU A 284 19.53 -10.61 -23.93
CA GLU A 284 20.79 -11.21 -24.37
C GLU A 284 21.68 -11.60 -23.18
N LEU A 285 21.78 -10.72 -22.17
CA LEU A 285 22.51 -11.00 -20.93
C LEU A 285 21.90 -12.16 -20.14
N LEU A 286 20.58 -12.19 -19.97
CA LEU A 286 19.88 -13.29 -19.29
C LEU A 286 19.95 -14.61 -20.06
N ALA A 287 19.98 -14.57 -21.40
CA ALA A 287 20.17 -15.76 -22.23
C ALA A 287 21.56 -16.38 -22.04
N ALA A 288 22.59 -15.56 -21.83
CA ALA A 288 23.95 -16.01 -21.55
C ALA A 288 24.18 -16.43 -20.08
N ALA A 289 23.29 -16.02 -19.16
CA ALA A 289 23.39 -16.37 -17.74
C ALA A 289 23.05 -17.84 -17.46
N THR A 290 23.67 -18.39 -16.42
CA THR A 290 23.41 -19.73 -15.89
C THR A 290 22.74 -19.65 -14.52
N ASP A 291 21.94 -20.66 -14.18
CA ASP A 291 21.27 -20.75 -12.87
C ASP A 291 22.30 -20.76 -11.73
N ASP A 292 23.38 -21.53 -11.86
CA ASP A 292 24.47 -21.57 -10.88
C ASP A 292 25.15 -20.20 -10.73
N GLY A 293 25.42 -19.51 -11.84
CA GLY A 293 26.03 -18.17 -11.81
C GLY A 293 25.13 -17.16 -11.10
N ARG A 294 23.82 -17.20 -11.37
CA ARG A 294 22.82 -16.36 -10.72
C ARG A 294 22.74 -16.65 -9.21
N MET A 295 22.60 -17.92 -8.82
CA MET A 295 22.49 -18.30 -7.41
C MET A 295 23.76 -18.00 -6.62
N ASN A 296 24.94 -18.12 -7.24
CA ASN A 296 26.20 -17.71 -6.63
C ASN A 296 26.28 -16.19 -6.45
N SER A 297 25.84 -15.41 -7.44
CA SER A 297 25.77 -13.94 -7.31
C SER A 297 24.80 -13.50 -6.21
N VAL A 298 23.63 -14.14 -6.11
CA VAL A 298 22.65 -13.89 -5.03
C VAL A 298 23.25 -14.20 -3.66
N ARG A 299 23.90 -15.36 -3.55
CA ARG A 299 24.55 -15.77 -2.30
C ARG A 299 25.65 -14.79 -1.87
N ALA A 300 26.51 -14.37 -2.80
CA ALA A 300 27.58 -13.42 -2.53
C ALA A 300 27.01 -12.07 -2.04
N ALA A 301 25.99 -11.53 -2.73
CA ALA A 301 25.35 -10.28 -2.33
C ALA A 301 24.76 -10.33 -0.91
N TRP A 302 24.12 -11.44 -0.54
CA TRP A 302 23.60 -11.64 0.81
C TRP A 302 24.70 -11.80 1.85
N GLN A 303 25.78 -12.52 1.54
CA GLN A 303 26.92 -12.70 2.45
C GLN A 303 27.60 -11.36 2.73
N ASP A 304 27.93 -10.60 1.67
CA ASP A 304 28.60 -9.31 1.78
C ASP A 304 27.78 -8.33 2.62
N TRP A 305 26.47 -8.26 2.39
CA TRP A 305 25.59 -7.36 3.15
C TRP A 305 25.40 -7.83 4.60
N ILE A 306 25.25 -9.14 4.84
CA ILE A 306 25.13 -9.68 6.20
C ILE A 306 26.40 -9.41 7.01
N ASP A 307 27.58 -9.48 6.40
CA ASP A 307 28.83 -9.18 7.11
C ASP A 307 28.88 -7.72 7.58
N VAL A 308 28.43 -6.78 6.73
CA VAL A 308 28.30 -5.36 7.10
C VAL A 308 27.25 -5.18 8.20
N PHE A 309 26.11 -5.83 8.08
CA PHE A 309 25.04 -5.79 9.09
C PHE A 309 25.51 -6.35 10.44
N VAL A 310 26.18 -7.51 10.44
CA VAL A 310 26.77 -8.13 11.63
C VAL A 310 27.78 -7.21 12.30
N SER A 311 28.65 -6.55 11.52
CA SER A 311 29.59 -5.56 12.07
C SER A 311 28.85 -4.43 12.78
N ARG A 312 27.84 -3.85 12.10
CA ARG A 312 27.05 -2.73 12.64
C ARG A 312 26.34 -3.08 13.94
N ILE A 313 25.80 -4.29 14.04
CA ILE A 313 25.11 -4.77 15.26
C ILE A 313 26.10 -5.05 16.39
N ARG A 314 27.30 -5.56 16.08
CA ARG A 314 28.36 -5.79 17.07
C ARG A 314 28.90 -4.51 17.68
N ASP A 315 28.83 -3.40 16.94
CA ASP A 315 29.24 -2.09 17.45
C ASP A 315 28.25 -1.54 18.51
N GLU A 316 27.01 -2.04 18.55
CA GLU A 316 25.95 -1.58 19.47
C GLU A 316 25.82 -2.39 20.76
N GLY A 317 26.27 -3.64 20.80
CA GLY A 317 25.94 -4.52 21.91
C GLY A 317 26.70 -5.84 21.97
N ASP A 318 26.13 -6.76 22.74
CA ASP A 318 26.67 -8.09 23.03
C ASP A 318 25.63 -9.21 22.81
N ALA A 319 26.02 -10.45 23.12
CA ALA A 319 25.17 -11.63 22.95
C ALA A 319 23.86 -11.60 23.77
N VAL A 320 23.82 -10.91 24.91
CA VAL A 320 22.59 -10.79 25.71
C VAL A 320 21.62 -9.82 25.02
N SER A 321 22.15 -8.67 24.61
CA SER A 321 21.37 -7.67 23.87
C SER A 321 20.88 -8.17 22.51
N ASP A 322 21.57 -9.15 21.90
CA ASP A 322 21.18 -9.80 20.64
C ASP A 322 19.87 -10.58 20.77
N ALA A 323 19.70 -11.33 21.85
CA ALA A 323 18.47 -12.09 22.10
C ALA A 323 17.26 -11.15 22.22
N GLU A 324 17.43 -10.03 22.94
CA GLU A 324 16.41 -8.99 23.05
C GLU A 324 16.15 -8.31 21.71
N ARG A 325 17.20 -8.02 20.92
CA ARG A 325 17.08 -7.47 19.57
C ARG A 325 16.20 -8.37 18.70
N ARG A 326 16.52 -9.66 18.64
CA ARG A 326 15.75 -10.63 17.84
C ARG A 326 14.29 -10.68 18.27
N SER A 327 14.01 -10.67 19.58
CA SER A 327 12.64 -10.61 20.09
C SER A 327 11.91 -9.32 19.66
N ARG A 328 12.57 -8.15 19.71
CA ARG A 328 11.98 -6.89 19.21
C ARG A 328 11.70 -6.94 17.72
N MET A 329 12.64 -7.48 16.94
CA MET A 329 12.47 -7.62 15.49
C MET A 329 11.28 -8.54 15.14
N LEU A 330 11.11 -9.66 15.85
CA LEU A 330 9.97 -10.57 15.64
C LEU A 330 8.62 -9.90 15.92
N ALA A 331 8.57 -8.93 16.84
CA ALA A 331 7.35 -8.19 17.17
C ALA A 331 6.94 -7.13 16.13
N VAL A 332 7.87 -6.70 15.25
CA VAL A 332 7.61 -5.67 14.22
C VAL A 332 7.72 -6.21 12.78
N ASN A 333 8.33 -7.38 12.60
CA ASN A 333 8.49 -8.03 11.31
C ASN A 333 7.46 -9.17 11.19
N PRO A 334 6.37 -8.95 10.43
CA PRO A 334 5.31 -9.94 10.34
C PRO A 334 5.81 -11.21 9.65
N LEU A 335 5.33 -12.35 10.14
CA LEU A 335 5.43 -13.64 9.48
C LEU A 335 4.39 -13.75 8.35
N PHE A 336 3.20 -13.15 8.55
CA PHE A 336 2.09 -13.21 7.61
C PHE A 336 1.70 -11.81 7.10
N VAL A 337 1.50 -11.70 5.79
CA VAL A 337 0.91 -10.54 5.12
C VAL A 337 -0.15 -11.04 4.13
N LEU A 338 -1.21 -10.27 3.91
CA LEU A 338 -2.24 -10.64 2.94
C LEU A 338 -1.69 -10.51 1.52
N ARG A 339 -1.10 -11.59 1.02
CA ARG A 339 -0.57 -11.69 -0.35
C ARG A 339 -1.73 -11.91 -1.32
N ASN A 340 -1.61 -11.41 -2.55
CA ASN A 340 -2.63 -11.56 -3.59
C ASN A 340 -3.11 -13.01 -3.79
N HIS A 341 -2.20 -13.98 -3.80
CA HIS A 341 -2.55 -15.38 -3.97
C HIS A 341 -3.28 -15.99 -2.76
N VAL A 342 -3.02 -15.48 -1.56
CA VAL A 342 -3.74 -15.90 -0.35
C VAL A 342 -5.14 -15.30 -0.34
N ALA A 343 -5.27 -14.04 -0.75
CA ALA A 343 -6.56 -13.40 -0.94
C ALA A 343 -7.40 -14.14 -2.00
N GLN A 344 -6.81 -14.49 -3.15
CA GLN A 344 -7.51 -15.27 -4.18
C GLN A 344 -7.94 -16.64 -3.65
N LYS A 345 -7.06 -17.35 -2.95
CA LYS A 345 -7.40 -18.64 -2.34
C LYS A 345 -8.55 -18.51 -1.34
N ALA A 346 -8.61 -17.43 -0.56
CA ALA A 346 -9.73 -17.17 0.34
C ALA A 346 -11.04 -16.93 -0.42
N ILE A 347 -11.00 -16.24 -1.56
CA ILE A 347 -12.16 -16.04 -2.46
C ILE A 347 -12.64 -17.40 -3.00
N ASP A 348 -11.71 -18.22 -3.50
CA ASP A 348 -12.04 -19.54 -4.06
C ASP A 348 -12.70 -20.45 -2.99
N LEU A 349 -12.15 -20.46 -1.77
CA LEU A 349 -12.71 -21.20 -0.64
C LEU A 349 -14.11 -20.71 -0.24
N ALA A 350 -14.33 -19.39 -0.26
CA ALA A 350 -15.64 -18.81 0.03
C ALA A 350 -16.69 -19.19 -1.03
N HIS A 351 -16.29 -19.21 -2.32
CA HIS A 351 -17.15 -19.64 -3.41
C HIS A 351 -17.55 -21.12 -3.28
N ASP A 352 -16.63 -21.95 -2.79
CA ASP A 352 -16.87 -23.38 -2.53
C ASP A 352 -17.62 -23.64 -1.19
N GLY A 353 -17.94 -22.58 -0.44
CA GLY A 353 -18.67 -22.64 0.83
C GLY A 353 -17.81 -23.04 2.04
N ASP A 354 -16.49 -23.08 1.91
CA ASP A 354 -15.56 -23.37 3.01
C ASP A 354 -15.18 -22.08 3.78
N TYR A 355 -16.15 -21.56 4.53
CA TYR A 355 -15.93 -20.38 5.38
C TYR A 355 -15.05 -20.66 6.60
N ALA A 356 -14.82 -21.92 6.97
CA ALA A 356 -13.94 -22.28 8.06
C ALA A 356 -12.48 -21.97 7.69
N SER A 357 -12.05 -22.36 6.49
CA SER A 357 -10.71 -22.04 5.98
C SER A 357 -10.52 -20.54 5.74
N VAL A 358 -11.56 -19.81 5.31
CA VAL A 358 -11.52 -18.34 5.19
C VAL A 358 -11.32 -17.69 6.55
N ARG A 359 -12.05 -18.16 7.58
CA ARG A 359 -11.88 -17.67 8.95
C ARG A 359 -10.47 -17.93 9.47
N HIS A 360 -9.88 -19.08 9.17
CA HIS A 360 -8.49 -19.39 9.51
C HIS A 360 -7.51 -18.40 8.87
N ILE A 361 -7.67 -18.08 7.58
CA ILE A 361 -6.85 -17.04 6.91
C ILE A 361 -7.02 -15.67 7.59
N PHE A 362 -8.25 -15.32 8.00
CA PHE A 362 -8.52 -14.09 8.75
C PHE A 362 -7.85 -14.10 10.14
N GLU A 363 -7.87 -15.22 10.85
CA GLU A 363 -7.18 -15.38 12.14
C GLU A 363 -5.66 -15.13 11.98
N LEU A 364 -5.03 -15.69 10.94
CA LEU A 364 -3.62 -15.41 10.60
C LEU A 364 -3.36 -13.92 10.32
N MET A 365 -4.31 -13.19 9.71
CA MET A 365 -4.21 -11.74 9.51
C MET A 365 -4.27 -10.94 10.81
N THR A 366 -5.03 -11.42 11.80
CA THR A 366 -5.15 -10.74 13.10
C THR A 366 -3.93 -10.96 14.00
N HIS A 367 -3.14 -12.00 13.71
CA HIS A 367 -1.94 -12.39 14.44
C HIS A 367 -0.69 -12.47 13.54
N PRO A 368 -0.34 -11.41 12.80
CA PRO A 368 0.63 -11.51 11.70
C PRO A 368 2.08 -11.69 12.17
N PHE A 369 2.37 -11.46 13.44
CA PHE A 369 3.72 -11.54 14.03
C PHE A 369 3.99 -12.87 14.74
N ASP A 370 2.93 -13.61 15.07
CA ASP A 370 3.00 -14.83 15.86
C ASP A 370 3.66 -15.96 15.04
N GLU A 371 4.36 -16.85 15.74
CA GLU A 371 4.92 -18.05 15.10
C GLU A 371 3.81 -19.02 14.73
N LEU A 372 4.02 -19.78 13.65
CA LEU A 372 3.04 -20.77 13.20
C LEU A 372 2.84 -21.84 14.27
N SER A 373 1.57 -22.14 14.57
CA SER A 373 1.19 -23.31 15.36
C SER A 373 1.16 -24.60 14.53
N ASP A 374 0.94 -24.49 13.22
CA ASP A 374 0.84 -25.61 12.28
C ASP A 374 1.68 -25.36 11.01
N ASP A 375 2.41 -26.38 10.58
CA ASP A 375 3.20 -26.36 9.34
C ASP A 375 2.31 -26.26 8.10
N SER A 376 1.01 -26.59 8.20
CA SER A 376 0.04 -26.42 7.11
C SER A 376 -0.11 -24.97 6.63
N ASP A 377 0.28 -24.00 7.48
CA ASP A 377 0.14 -22.58 7.22
C ASP A 377 1.38 -21.95 6.56
N LEU A 378 2.47 -22.72 6.44
CA LEU A 378 3.68 -22.29 5.73
C LEU A 378 3.41 -21.74 4.33
N PRO A 379 2.50 -22.28 3.50
CA PRO A 379 2.21 -21.74 2.18
C PRO A 379 1.67 -20.29 2.22
N TYR A 380 0.96 -19.91 3.27
CA TYR A 380 0.37 -18.57 3.42
C TYR A 380 1.43 -17.51 3.75
N THR A 381 2.52 -17.92 4.40
CA THR A 381 3.62 -17.02 4.80
C THR A 381 4.62 -16.74 3.66
N ARG A 382 4.66 -17.62 2.65
CA ARG A 382 5.64 -17.59 1.57
C ARG A 382 5.14 -16.81 0.34
N PRO A 383 6.05 -16.25 -0.47
CA PRO A 383 5.65 -15.72 -1.77
C PRO A 383 5.03 -16.82 -2.64
N GLN A 384 4.16 -16.41 -3.56
CA GLN A 384 3.52 -17.33 -4.51
C GLN A 384 4.57 -18.12 -5.28
N ASP A 385 4.32 -19.40 -5.55
CA ASP A 385 5.17 -20.17 -6.44
C ASP A 385 5.25 -19.45 -7.80
N PRO A 386 6.45 -19.03 -8.24
CA PRO A 386 6.60 -18.26 -9.47
C PRO A 386 6.38 -19.05 -10.76
N THR A 387 6.06 -20.35 -10.68
CA THR A 387 5.52 -21.15 -11.78
C THR A 387 4.01 -20.95 -11.98
N THR A 388 3.33 -20.38 -10.98
CA THR A 388 1.91 -20.02 -11.06
C THR A 388 1.73 -18.74 -11.87
N ALA A 389 0.68 -18.68 -12.69
CA ALA A 389 0.36 -17.47 -13.44
C ALA A 389 0.15 -16.27 -12.49
N PRO A 390 0.63 -15.06 -12.87
CA PRO A 390 0.51 -13.88 -12.03
C PRO A 390 -0.96 -13.54 -11.81
N LEU A 391 -1.35 -13.37 -10.56
CA LEU A 391 -2.68 -12.92 -10.19
C LEU A 391 -2.76 -11.39 -10.27
N CYS A 392 -3.57 -10.89 -11.19
CA CYS A 392 -3.93 -9.48 -11.28
C CYS A 392 -5.01 -9.17 -10.25
N VAL A 393 -4.61 -8.92 -9.00
CA VAL A 393 -5.53 -8.41 -7.97
C VAL A 393 -5.36 -6.90 -7.91
N SER A 394 -6.44 -6.16 -8.17
CA SER A 394 -6.48 -4.72 -7.94
C SER A 394 -7.04 -4.43 -6.55
N CYS A 395 -6.24 -3.81 -5.68
CA CYS A 395 -6.80 -3.12 -4.53
C CYS A 395 -7.49 -1.85 -5.04
N SER A 396 -8.81 -1.87 -5.13
CA SER A 396 -9.61 -0.65 -5.28
C SER A 396 -9.55 0.11 -3.95
N SER A 397 -9.06 1.35 -4.00
CA SER A 397 -9.28 2.37 -2.97
C SER A 397 -10.28 3.38 -3.49
#